data_AF-A0A924JBY0-F1
#
_entry.id   AF-A0A924JBY0-F1
#
_cell.length_a   1.000
_cell.length_b   1.000
_cell.length_c   1.000
_cell.angle_alpha   90.00
_cell.angle_beta   90.00
_cell.angle_gamma   90.00
#
_symmetry.space_group_name_H-M   'P 1'
#
loop_
_entity.id
_entity.type
_entity.pdbx_description
1 polymer ?
#
loop_
_entity_poly.entity_id
_entity_poly.type
_entity_poly.pdbx_seq_one_letter_code
_entity_poly.pdbx_strand_id
1 'polypeptide(L)'
;MSPIRLSDLAFTIEAVLDQAFGRQPVWVVAETLDVKNYPDRGYCFLTLVEREGSENLAKLEACIWRRNHHTIRDFEEATGTAFGR
;
A
#
# COMPACT_ATOMS: atom_id res chain seq x y z
N MET A 1 30.38 -14.45 -4.25
CA MET A 1 29.69 -13.22 -3.80
C MET A 1 29.99 -13.02 -2.33
N SER A 2 30.29 -11.80 -1.90
CA SER A 2 30.47 -11.47 -0.48
C SER A 2 29.13 -11.12 0.15
N PRO A 3 28.82 -11.57 1.38
CA PRO A 3 27.56 -11.26 2.04
C PRO A 3 27.47 -9.78 2.41
N ILE A 4 26.27 -9.21 2.29
CA ILE A 4 25.91 -7.87 2.79
C ILE A 4 25.15 -8.02 4.13
N ARG A 5 25.34 -7.09 5.08
CA ARG A 5 24.54 -7.10 6.31
C ARG A 5 23.10 -6.67 5.99
N LEU A 6 22.12 -7.26 6.68
CA LEU A 6 20.71 -6.89 6.51
C LEU A 6 20.46 -5.38 6.71
N SER A 7 21.13 -4.78 7.70
CA SER A 7 21.06 -3.34 7.95
C SER A 7 21.58 -2.51 6.78
N ASP A 8 22.66 -2.96 6.13
CA ASP A 8 23.26 -2.24 5.00
C ASP A 8 22.36 -2.33 3.76
N LEU A 9 21.74 -3.50 3.54
CA LEU A 9 20.76 -3.68 2.47
C LEU A 9 19.52 -2.80 2.70
N ALA A 10 18.96 -2.81 3.91
CA ALA A 10 17.79 -1.99 4.25
C ALA A 10 18.06 -0.50 4.04
N PHE A 11 19.20 -0.01 4.53
CA PHE A 11 19.62 1.38 4.33
C PHE A 11 19.79 1.73 2.85
N THR A 12 20.38 0.82 2.07
CA THR A 12 20.59 1.04 0.62
C THR A 12 19.26 1.12 -0.13
N ILE A 13 18.30 0.25 0.19
CA ILE A 13 16.96 0.28 -0.42
C ILE A 13 16.25 1.60 -0.08
N GLU A 14 16.26 2.00 1.19
CA GLU A 14 15.66 3.27 1.62
C GLU A 14 16.28 4.46 0.88
N ALA A 15 17.62 4.53 0.80
CA ALA A 15 18.32 5.61 0.12
C ALA A 15 17.99 5.70 -1.38
N VAL A 16 17.89 4.57 -2.08
CA VAL A 16 17.51 4.53 -3.50
C VAL A 16 16.07 5.03 -3.69
N LEU A 17 15.14 4.60 -2.83
CA LEU A 17 13.75 5.05 -2.89
C LEU A 17 13.63 6.55 -2.58
N ASP A 18 14.33 7.03 -1.55
CA ASP A 18 14.35 8.45 -1.19
C ASP A 18 14.94 9.31 -2.31
N GLN A 19 16.01 8.86 -2.95
CA GLN A 19 16.61 9.56 -4.09
C GLN A 19 15.68 9.59 -5.31
N ALA A 20 14.99 8.48 -5.60
CA ALA A 20 14.14 8.35 -6.78
C ALA A 20 12.80 9.10 -6.63
N PHE A 21 12.19 9.06 -5.44
CA PHE A 21 10.84 9.61 -5.20
C PHE A 21 10.85 10.90 -4.37
N GLY A 22 12.00 11.34 -3.86
CA GLY A 22 12.16 12.64 -3.20
C GLY A 22 11.29 12.83 -1.95
N ARG A 23 10.86 11.74 -1.29
CA ARG A 23 9.86 11.71 -0.21
C ARG A 23 8.51 12.34 -0.59
N GLN A 24 8.24 12.50 -1.88
CA GLN A 24 6.98 13.05 -2.37
C GLN A 24 5.94 11.94 -2.45
N PRO A 25 4.76 12.12 -1.85
CA PRO A 25 3.67 11.16 -2.03
C PRO A 25 3.25 11.15 -3.50
N VAL A 26 3.05 9.96 -4.04
CA VAL A 26 2.50 9.75 -5.38
C VAL A 26 1.11 9.11 -5.27
N TRP A 27 0.26 9.42 -6.23
CA TRP A 27 -1.02 8.74 -6.40
C TRP A 27 -0.86 7.62 -7.41
N VAL A 28 -1.50 6.49 -7.13
CA VAL A 28 -1.57 5.33 -8.02
C VAL A 28 -3.04 5.00 -8.27
N VAL A 29 -3.34 4.49 -9.45
CA VAL A 29 -4.66 3.94 -9.78
C VAL A 29 -4.50 2.44 -9.94
N ALA A 30 -5.21 1.67 -9.13
CA ALA A 30 -5.17 0.21 -9.14
C ALA A 30 -6.50 -0.34 -8.61
N GLU A 31 -6.78 -1.60 -8.94
CA GLU A 31 -7.89 -2.35 -8.36
C GLU A 31 -7.49 -2.92 -7.00
N THR A 32 -8.46 -3.01 -6.09
CA THR A 32 -8.28 -3.70 -4.81
C THR A 32 -8.61 -5.18 -4.97
N LEU A 33 -7.59 -6.04 -4.85
CA LEU A 33 -7.74 -7.50 -4.96
C LEU A 33 -8.14 -8.16 -3.64
N ASP A 34 -7.62 -7.67 -2.51
CA ASP A 34 -7.88 -8.21 -1.17
C ASP A 34 -7.87 -7.10 -0.13
N VAL A 35 -8.75 -7.18 0.86
CA VAL A 35 -8.89 -6.22 1.96
C VAL A 35 -8.96 -6.96 3.29
N LYS A 36 -7.95 -6.74 4.13
CA LYS A 36 -7.89 -7.28 5.49
C LYS A 36 -7.98 -6.12 6.47
N ASN A 37 -9.21 -5.77 6.84
CA ASN A 37 -9.47 -4.69 7.80
C ASN A 37 -9.52 -5.23 9.24
N TYR A 38 -8.78 -4.59 10.14
CA TYR A 38 -8.75 -4.91 11.58
C TYR A 38 -9.17 -3.68 12.39
N PRO A 39 -10.48 -3.38 12.50
CA PRO A 39 -10.97 -2.16 13.14
C PRO A 39 -10.49 -1.99 14.59
N ASP A 40 -10.51 -3.06 15.37
CA ASP A 40 -10.08 -3.04 16.79
C ASP A 40 -8.60 -2.66 16.97
N ARG A 41 -7.78 -2.98 15.96
CA ARG A 41 -6.34 -2.68 15.97
C ARG A 41 -6.01 -1.38 15.25
N GLY A 42 -6.94 -0.91 14.40
CA GLY A 42 -6.84 0.31 13.62
C GLY A 42 -5.90 0.17 12.43
N TYR A 43 -5.77 -0.98 11.80
CA TYR A 43 -5.01 -1.07 10.55
C TYR A 43 -5.75 -1.89 9.51
N CYS A 44 -5.46 -1.61 8.24
CA CYS A 44 -6.03 -2.32 7.12
C CYS A 44 -4.94 -2.61 6.09
N PHE A 45 -4.80 -3.88 5.72
CA PHE A 45 -3.90 -4.30 4.65
C PHE A 45 -4.68 -4.50 3.35
N LEU A 46 -4.12 -4.01 2.26
CA LEU A 46 -4.69 -4.08 0.93
C LEU A 46 -3.71 -4.82 0.01
N THR A 47 -4.27 -5.62 -0.89
CA THR A 47 -3.54 -6.05 -2.08
C THR A 47 -4.06 -5.25 -3.27
N LEU A 48 -3.19 -4.52 -3.93
CA LEU A 48 -3.48 -3.73 -5.12
C LEU A 48 -3.01 -4.49 -6.36
N VAL A 49 -3.79 -4.42 -7.44
CA VAL A 49 -3.44 -5.02 -8.73
C VAL A 49 -3.76 -4.06 -9.87
N GLU A 50 -2.88 -3.99 -10.84
CA GLU A 50 -3.10 -3.31 -12.12
C GLU A 50 -3.29 -4.38 -13.20
N ARG A 51 -4.36 -4.26 -13.99
CA ARG A 51 -4.71 -5.22 -15.04
C ARG A 51 -4.86 -4.54 -16.38
N GLU A 52 -4.44 -5.24 -17.42
CA GLU A 52 -4.74 -4.90 -18.80
C GLU A 52 -5.39 -6.12 -19.47
N GLY A 53 -6.70 -6.05 -19.69
CA GLY A 53 -7.49 -7.20 -20.14
C GLY A 53 -7.46 -8.35 -19.13
N SER A 54 -6.92 -9.49 -19.53
CA SER A 54 -6.77 -10.68 -18.67
C SER A 54 -5.42 -10.77 -17.95
N GLU A 55 -4.48 -9.86 -18.21
CA GLU A 55 -3.12 -9.91 -17.67
C GLU A 55 -2.98 -9.03 -16.42
N ASN A 56 -2.20 -9.51 -15.43
CA ASN A 56 -1.78 -8.71 -14.27
C ASN A 56 -0.46 -8.02 -14.61
N LEU A 57 -0.46 -6.71 -14.75
CA LEU A 57 0.76 -5.94 -15.03
C LEU A 57 1.57 -5.69 -13.75
N ALA A 58 0.90 -5.35 -12.65
CA ALA A 58 1.53 -5.05 -11.38
C ALA A 58 0.70 -5.55 -10.21
N LYS A 59 1.38 -5.86 -9.10
CA LYS A 59 0.77 -6.22 -7.82
C LYS A 59 1.60 -5.67 -6.68
N LEU A 60 0.97 -4.96 -5.75
CA LEU A 60 1.64 -4.40 -4.57
C LEU A 60 0.78 -4.60 -3.32
N GLU A 61 1.44 -4.78 -2.18
CA GLU A 61 0.79 -4.71 -0.87
C GLU A 61 0.80 -3.26 -0.37
N ALA A 62 -0.29 -2.83 0.24
CA ALA A 62 -0.42 -1.51 0.86
C ALA A 62 -1.01 -1.62 2.25
N CYS A 63 -0.77 -0.61 3.09
CA CYS A 63 -1.27 -0.57 4.47
C CYS A 63 -1.81 0.81 4.82
N ILE A 64 -3.04 0.83 5.35
CA ILE A 64 -3.60 1.97 6.06
C ILE A 64 -3.30 1.77 7.54
N TRP A 65 -2.37 2.57 8.07
CA TRP A 65 -1.98 2.53 9.47
C TRP A 65 -2.99 3.24 10.39
N ARG A 66 -2.89 2.98 11.69
CA ARG A 66 -3.76 3.53 12.76
C ARG A 66 -4.01 5.01 12.70
N ARG A 67 -3.00 5.80 12.36
CA ARG A 67 -3.15 7.24 12.22
C ARG A 67 -4.15 7.64 11.13
N ASN A 68 -4.24 6.85 10.06
CA ASN A 68 -5.04 7.12 8.85
C ASN A 68 -6.23 6.16 8.71
N HIS A 69 -6.54 5.33 9.71
CA HIS A 69 -7.63 4.35 9.63
C HIS A 69 -9.01 4.99 9.42
N HIS A 70 -9.18 6.23 9.91
CA HIS A 70 -10.38 7.05 9.70
C HIS A 70 -10.73 7.26 8.22
N THR A 71 -9.75 7.25 7.31
CA THR A 71 -9.98 7.39 5.87
C THR A 71 -10.91 6.32 5.29
N ILE A 72 -10.99 5.14 5.92
CA ILE A 72 -11.94 4.11 5.52
C ILE A 72 -13.38 4.60 5.73
N ARG A 73 -13.68 5.13 6.91
CA ARG A 73 -15.02 5.67 7.22
C ARG A 73 -15.33 6.85 6.31
N ASP A 74 -14.38 7.76 6.12
CA ASP A 74 -14.57 8.94 5.26
C ASP A 74 -14.89 8.52 3.80
N PHE A 75 -14.28 7.43 3.31
CA PHE A 75 -14.63 6.83 2.02
C PHE A 75 -16.06 6.28 2.00
N GLU A 76 -16.45 5.51 3.02
CA GLU A 76 -17.79 4.90 3.10
C GLU A 76 -18.88 5.98 3.18
N GLU A 77 -18.64 7.05 3.95
CA GLU A 77 -19.55 8.19 4.06
C GLU A 77 -19.68 8.96 2.72
N ALA A 78 -18.57 9.18 2.02
CA ALA A 78 -18.56 9.91 0.76
C ALA A 78 -19.16 9.13 -0.41
N THR A 79 -19.03 7.79 -0.41
CA THR A 79 -19.44 6.94 -1.54
C THR A 79 -20.72 6.14 -1.28
N GLY A 80 -21.14 6.01 -0.03
CA GLY A 80 -22.21 5.10 0.39
C GLY A 80 -21.86 3.61 0.21
N THR A 81 -20.60 3.29 -0.11
CA THR A 81 -20.13 1.93 -0.39
C THR A 81 -19.29 1.43 0.77
N ALA A 82 -19.61 0.24 1.30
CA ALA A 82 -18.81 -0.38 2.35
C ALA A 82 -17.41 -0.75 1.84
N PHE A 83 -16.38 -0.43 2.61
CA PHE A 83 -15.00 -0.66 2.24
C PHE A 83 -14.59 -2.12 2.46
N GLY A 84 -14.09 -2.77 1.42
CA GLY A 84 -13.64 -4.17 1.47
C GLY A 84 -14.77 -5.21 1.45
N ARG A 85 -15.94 -4.85 0.92
CA ARG A 85 -17.03 -5.78 0.59
C ARG A 85 -17.07 -6.10 -0.90
#